data_AF-A0A0B7NF40-F1
#
_entry.id   AF-A0A0B7NF40-F1
#
_cell.length_a   1.000
_cell.length_b   1.000
_cell.length_c   1.000
_cell.angle_alpha   90.00
_cell.angle_beta   90.00
_cell.angle_gamma   90.00
#
_symmetry.space_group_name_H-M   'P 1'
#
loop_
_entity.id
_entity.type
_entity.pdbx_description
1 polymer ?
#
loop_
_entity_poly.entity_id
_entity_poly.type
_entity_poly.pdbx_seq_one_letter_code
_entity_poly.pdbx_strand_id
1 'polypeptide(L)'
;MQYEEFCRENSYPDGIVREERVLRLIDGVPKRGNPARPRGDGDNFGYNYYNLDQSLSAMVDLHEKQRNDPKNPHLDMNPVLRDPAIKQLEKRLETECRTTNTNDSEDRGENTIQDGYTFEQMLLMSQNHLNAENHIGYNLRDCMTLLLNHMMMLRGEVSEFIDLKRCFSLEFKDEGPTRCSVFVMKIVNGNKNQDPKNLYSGAIRHKEVNACDFGALDFYLFQRFHDDGQDCKSSIAPSTEIYAVYRASELAGVKSKELSHTGRGSGASDVEMAGASVDRIKRIER
;
A
#
# COMPACT_ATOMS: atom_id res chain seq x y z
N MET A 1 -1.65 5.47 -25.68
CA MET A 1 -2.17 6.20 -26.86
C MET A 1 -3.31 7.08 -26.39
N GLN A 2 -3.35 8.35 -26.79
CA GLN A 2 -4.43 9.27 -26.40
C GLN A 2 -5.62 9.09 -27.36
N TYR A 3 -6.86 9.06 -26.83
CA TYR A 3 -8.09 8.81 -27.61
C TYR A 3 -8.24 9.72 -28.85
N GLU A 4 -7.75 10.95 -28.76
CA GLU A 4 -7.77 11.94 -29.84
C GLU A 4 -6.94 11.52 -31.06
N GLU A 5 -5.82 10.85 -30.84
CA GLU A 5 -4.95 10.33 -31.91
C GLU A 5 -5.65 9.19 -32.65
N PHE A 6 -6.29 8.28 -31.92
CA PHE A 6 -7.13 7.22 -32.50
C PHE A 6 -8.28 7.78 -33.33
N CYS A 7 -8.94 8.83 -32.85
CA CYS A 7 -10.01 9.50 -33.60
C CYS A 7 -9.52 10.08 -34.92
N ARG A 8 -8.33 10.69 -34.92
CA ARG A 8 -7.70 11.25 -36.12
C ARG A 8 -7.36 10.17 -37.15
N GLU A 9 -6.76 9.07 -36.72
CA GLU A 9 -6.38 7.95 -37.58
C GLU A 9 -7.59 7.24 -38.21
N ASN A 10 -8.70 7.14 -37.47
CA ASN A 10 -9.91 6.48 -37.94
C ASN A 10 -10.91 7.46 -38.60
N SER A 11 -10.50 8.71 -38.83
CA SER A 11 -11.32 9.75 -39.44
C SER A 11 -12.65 10.00 -38.71
N TYR A 12 -12.63 9.97 -37.36
CA TYR A 12 -13.77 10.37 -36.52
C TYR A 12 -13.69 11.89 -36.25
N PRO A 13 -14.51 12.72 -36.92
CA PRO A 13 -14.33 14.18 -36.97
C PRO A 13 -14.79 14.90 -35.71
N ASP A 14 -15.64 14.25 -34.91
CA ASP A 14 -16.31 14.81 -33.74
C ASP A 14 -15.54 14.53 -32.43
N GLY A 15 -14.59 13.58 -32.42
CA GLY A 15 -13.81 13.24 -31.21
C GLY A 15 -14.67 12.73 -30.04
N ILE A 16 -15.94 12.41 -30.29
CA ILE A 16 -16.91 11.98 -29.29
C ILE A 16 -16.63 10.53 -28.88
N VAL A 17 -16.70 10.26 -27.59
CA VAL A 17 -16.64 8.89 -27.05
C VAL A 17 -17.98 8.21 -27.30
N ARG A 18 -17.95 7.12 -28.07
CA ARG A 18 -19.10 6.23 -28.30
C ARG A 18 -18.68 4.80 -28.03
N GLU A 19 -19.62 3.95 -27.61
CA GLU A 19 -19.35 2.55 -27.29
C GLU A 19 -18.62 1.80 -28.41
N GLU A 20 -19.08 1.92 -29.66
CA GLU A 20 -18.46 1.32 -30.83
C GLU A 20 -16.97 1.69 -31.01
N ARG A 21 -16.60 2.93 -30.63
CA ARG A 21 -15.25 3.47 -30.78
C ARG A 21 -14.35 2.99 -29.64
N VAL A 22 -14.90 2.89 -28.44
CA VAL A 22 -14.22 2.30 -27.27
C VAL A 22 -13.89 0.84 -27.53
N LEU A 23 -14.85 0.05 -28.03
CA LEU A 23 -14.63 -1.35 -28.38
C LEU A 23 -13.54 -1.52 -29.45
N ARG A 24 -13.57 -0.69 -30.51
CA ARG A 24 -12.54 -0.72 -31.57
C ARG A 24 -11.16 -0.31 -31.06
N LEU A 25 -11.10 0.68 -30.17
CA LEU A 25 -9.84 1.13 -29.60
C LEU A 25 -9.24 0.03 -28.72
N ILE A 26 -10.02 -0.55 -27.81
CA ILE A 26 -9.52 -1.61 -26.91
C ILE A 26 -9.16 -2.90 -27.68
N ASP A 27 -9.83 -3.24 -28.79
CA ASP A 27 -9.42 -4.37 -29.64
C ASP A 27 -8.15 -4.07 -30.47
N GLY A 28 -7.91 -2.79 -30.81
CA GLY A 28 -6.76 -2.36 -31.60
C GLY A 28 -5.49 -2.08 -30.79
N VAL A 29 -5.63 -1.65 -29.53
CA VAL A 29 -4.53 -1.27 -28.64
C VAL A 29 -3.55 -2.42 -28.35
N PRO A 30 -3.99 -3.66 -28.07
CA PRO A 30 -3.10 -4.81 -27.87
C PRO A 30 -2.26 -5.13 -29.11
N LYS A 31 -2.81 -4.96 -30.32
CA LYS A 31 -2.15 -5.30 -31.60
C LYS A 31 -1.01 -4.36 -31.96
N ARG A 32 -0.98 -3.15 -31.38
CA ARG A 32 0.05 -2.13 -31.65
C ARG A 32 1.17 -2.12 -30.60
N GLY A 33 0.93 -2.73 -29.43
CA GLY A 33 1.83 -2.73 -28.28
C GLY A 33 2.06 -1.33 -27.67
N ASN A 34 2.66 -1.30 -26.48
CA ASN A 34 2.93 -0.08 -25.73
C ASN A 34 4.25 0.59 -26.18
N PRO A 35 4.20 1.75 -26.86
CA PRO A 35 5.40 2.43 -27.36
C PRO A 35 6.32 2.95 -26.26
N ALA A 36 5.85 3.09 -25.02
CA ALA A 36 6.67 3.45 -23.88
C ALA A 36 7.55 2.29 -23.37
N ARG A 37 7.30 1.06 -23.85
CA ARG A 37 8.06 -0.14 -23.52
C ARG A 37 8.43 -0.90 -24.80
N PRO A 38 9.41 -0.41 -25.57
CA PRO A 38 9.91 -1.13 -26.72
C PRO A 38 10.62 -2.42 -26.27
N ARG A 39 10.38 -3.53 -26.97
CA ARG A 39 11.30 -4.67 -26.99
C ARG A 39 12.46 -4.33 -27.91
N GLY A 40 13.65 -4.84 -27.57
CA GLY A 40 14.86 -4.67 -28.39
C GLY A 40 14.73 -5.20 -29.83
N ASP A 41 13.69 -5.98 -30.11
CA ASP A 41 13.40 -6.59 -31.42
C ASP A 41 12.56 -5.70 -32.36
N GLY A 42 12.27 -4.45 -31.97
CA GLY A 42 11.46 -3.52 -32.75
C GLY A 42 9.94 -3.69 -32.60
N ASP A 43 9.52 -4.62 -31.74
CA ASP A 43 8.14 -4.77 -31.31
C ASP A 43 7.91 -4.11 -29.94
N ASN A 44 6.67 -3.82 -29.55
CA ASN A 44 6.38 -3.22 -28.25
C ASN A 44 5.79 -4.25 -27.28
N PHE A 45 6.06 -4.13 -25.98
CA PHE A 45 5.36 -4.96 -24.99
C PHE A 45 3.86 -4.70 -25.07
N GLY A 46 3.04 -5.76 -25.10
CA GLY A 46 1.58 -5.66 -25.09
C GLY A 46 1.06 -4.82 -23.91
N TYR A 47 -0.13 -4.22 -24.08
CA TYR A 47 -0.80 -3.56 -22.96
C TYR A 47 -1.29 -4.62 -21.95
N ASN A 48 -0.91 -4.46 -20.68
CA ASN A 48 -1.44 -5.26 -19.58
C ASN A 48 -2.92 -4.87 -19.32
N TYR A 49 -3.71 -5.80 -18.78
CA TYR A 49 -5.08 -5.61 -18.29
C TYR A 49 -5.27 -4.27 -17.58
N TYR A 50 -4.43 -3.98 -16.57
CA TYR A 50 -4.53 -2.75 -15.78
C TYR A 50 -4.43 -1.47 -16.63
N ASN A 51 -3.60 -1.49 -17.69
CA ASN A 51 -3.47 -0.33 -18.58
C ASN A 51 -4.71 -0.17 -19.47
N LEU A 52 -5.33 -1.28 -19.88
CA LEU A 52 -6.56 -1.29 -20.67
C LEU A 52 -7.77 -0.85 -19.82
N ASP A 53 -7.85 -1.33 -18.58
CA ASP A 53 -8.88 -0.97 -17.61
C ASP A 53 -8.80 0.51 -17.21
N GLN A 54 -7.59 1.02 -16.99
CA GLN A 54 -7.37 2.45 -16.74
C GLN A 54 -7.75 3.31 -17.96
N SER A 55 -7.44 2.83 -19.18
CA SER A 55 -7.84 3.50 -20.41
C SER A 55 -9.36 3.51 -20.58
N LEU A 56 -10.04 2.41 -20.25
CA LEU A 56 -11.49 2.31 -20.28
C LEU A 56 -12.12 3.27 -19.25
N SER A 57 -11.60 3.30 -18.03
CA SER A 57 -12.04 4.22 -16.98
C SER A 57 -11.90 5.68 -17.41
N ALA A 58 -10.76 6.05 -18.02
CA ALA A 58 -10.54 7.38 -18.56
C ALA A 58 -11.53 7.73 -19.70
N MET A 59 -11.97 6.75 -20.51
CA MET A 59 -12.97 6.96 -21.55
C MET A 59 -14.38 7.15 -20.97
N VAL A 60 -14.72 6.44 -19.89
CA VAL A 60 -15.98 6.65 -19.15
C VAL A 60 -16.03 8.08 -18.59
N ASP A 61 -14.94 8.52 -17.96
CA ASP A 61 -14.83 9.89 -17.43
C ASP A 61 -14.90 10.95 -18.53
N LEU A 62 -14.26 10.69 -19.68
CA LEU A 62 -14.28 11.59 -20.83
C LEU A 62 -15.69 11.67 -21.43
N HIS A 63 -16.41 10.55 -21.56
CA HIS A 63 -17.79 10.52 -22.02
C HIS A 63 -18.71 11.34 -21.10
N GLU A 64 -18.55 11.20 -19.78
CA GLU A 64 -19.31 11.98 -18.81
C GLU A 64 -19.02 13.49 -18.93
N LYS A 65 -17.75 13.87 -19.08
CA LYS A 65 -17.35 15.27 -19.35
C LYS A 65 -17.94 15.80 -20.64
N GLN A 66 -17.88 15.02 -21.73
CA GLN A 66 -18.41 15.41 -23.04
C GLN A 66 -19.93 15.60 -23.02
N ARG A 67 -20.65 14.78 -22.25
CA ARG A 67 -22.10 14.90 -22.05
C ARG A 67 -22.48 16.18 -21.29
N ASN A 68 -21.69 16.53 -20.28
CA ASN A 68 -21.95 17.69 -19.44
C ASN A 68 -21.43 19.01 -20.05
N ASP A 69 -20.76 18.97 -21.21
CA ASP A 69 -20.25 20.16 -21.90
C ASP A 69 -21.40 20.92 -22.60
N PRO A 70 -21.61 22.22 -22.28
CA PRO A 70 -22.61 23.07 -22.93
C PRO A 70 -22.43 23.24 -24.45
N LYS A 71 -21.27 22.88 -25.01
CA LYS A 71 -20.99 22.90 -26.45
C LYS A 71 -21.55 21.69 -27.21
N ASN A 72 -22.03 20.67 -26.49
CA ASN A 72 -22.58 19.43 -27.06
C ASN A 72 -24.11 19.24 -26.87
N PRO A 73 -24.96 20.29 -26.93
CA PRO A 73 -26.38 20.17 -26.54
C PRO A 73 -27.26 19.40 -27.54
N HIS A 74 -26.73 19.07 -28.73
CA HIS A 74 -27.47 18.41 -29.81
C HIS A 74 -26.97 17.00 -30.14
N LEU A 75 -26.01 16.49 -29.37
CA LEU A 75 -25.45 15.17 -29.61
C LEU A 75 -26.28 14.15 -28.82
N ASP A 76 -26.95 13.26 -29.55
CA ASP A 76 -27.66 12.11 -29.00
C ASP A 76 -26.65 11.11 -28.41
N MET A 77 -26.14 11.48 -27.24
CA MET A 77 -25.18 10.73 -26.45
C MET A 77 -25.94 9.77 -25.55
N ASN A 78 -25.57 8.49 -25.59
CA ASN A 78 -26.17 7.50 -24.70
C ASN A 78 -26.01 7.93 -23.23
N PRO A 79 -27.04 7.74 -22.38
CA PRO A 79 -27.00 8.24 -21.00
C PRO A 79 -25.92 7.54 -20.15
N VAL A 80 -25.52 6.32 -20.53
CA VAL A 80 -24.50 5.52 -19.85
C VAL A 80 -23.63 4.82 -20.90
N LEU A 81 -22.30 4.94 -20.77
CA LEU A 81 -21.35 4.28 -21.66
C LEU A 81 -21.24 2.76 -21.37
N ARG A 82 -21.47 2.34 -20.12
CA ARG A 82 -21.42 0.94 -19.66
C ARG A 82 -22.65 0.10 -20.05
N ASP A 83 -22.93 0.02 -21.34
CA ASP A 83 -23.92 -0.90 -21.90
C ASP A 83 -23.40 -2.36 -21.83
N PRO A 84 -24.23 -3.40 -22.14
CA PRO A 84 -23.84 -4.80 -22.02
C PRO A 84 -22.53 -5.17 -22.73
N ALA A 85 -22.19 -4.53 -23.85
CA ALA A 85 -21.00 -4.91 -24.61
C ALA A 85 -19.70 -4.45 -23.91
N ILE A 86 -19.68 -3.26 -23.31
CA ILE A 86 -18.54 -2.83 -22.48
C ILE A 86 -18.40 -3.72 -21.24
N LYS A 87 -19.50 -4.10 -20.59
CA LYS A 87 -19.46 -5.02 -19.44
C LYS A 87 -18.92 -6.41 -19.84
N GLN A 88 -19.26 -6.89 -21.03
CA GLN A 88 -18.71 -8.13 -21.57
C GLN A 88 -17.22 -8.01 -21.88
N LEU A 89 -16.77 -6.84 -22.38
CA LEU A 89 -15.37 -6.55 -22.60
C LEU A 89 -14.58 -6.52 -21.28
N GLU A 90 -15.06 -5.81 -20.26
CA GLU A 90 -14.48 -5.79 -18.91
C GLU A 90 -14.32 -7.23 -18.38
N LYS A 91 -15.37 -8.05 -18.49
CA LYS A 91 -15.35 -9.45 -18.04
C LYS A 91 -14.37 -10.32 -18.83
N ARG A 92 -14.26 -10.10 -20.15
CA ARG A 92 -13.30 -10.82 -20.99
C ARG A 92 -11.87 -10.48 -20.60
N LEU A 93 -11.57 -9.18 -20.48
CA LEU A 93 -10.27 -8.67 -20.06
C LEU A 93 -9.87 -9.20 -18.69
N GLU A 94 -10.80 -9.25 -17.74
CA GLU A 94 -10.58 -9.82 -16.41
C GLU A 94 -10.30 -11.33 -16.47
N THR A 95 -11.04 -12.06 -17.32
CA THR A 95 -10.85 -13.51 -17.51
C THR A 95 -9.51 -13.82 -18.16
N GLU A 96 -9.10 -13.04 -19.18
CA GLU A 96 -7.80 -13.14 -19.81
C GLU A 96 -6.68 -12.87 -18.79
N CYS A 97 -6.77 -11.80 -18.01
CA CYS A 97 -5.80 -11.51 -16.94
C CYS A 97 -5.67 -12.67 -15.95
N ARG A 98 -6.79 -13.21 -15.46
CA ARG A 98 -6.78 -14.36 -14.55
C ARG A 98 -6.16 -15.60 -15.20
N THR A 99 -6.41 -15.83 -16.48
CA THR A 99 -5.86 -16.98 -17.21
C THR A 99 -4.36 -16.83 -17.43
N THR A 100 -3.89 -15.63 -17.80
CA THR A 100 -2.46 -15.31 -17.90
C THR A 100 -1.77 -15.48 -16.56
N ASN A 101 -2.30 -14.90 -15.48
CA ASN A 101 -1.74 -15.06 -14.14
C ASN A 101 -1.78 -16.51 -13.62
N THR A 102 -2.71 -17.35 -14.11
CA THR A 102 -2.77 -18.78 -13.76
C THR A 102 -1.72 -19.60 -14.51
N ASN A 103 -1.38 -19.18 -15.73
CA ASN A 103 -0.41 -19.84 -16.61
C ASN A 103 1.02 -19.36 -16.37
N ASP A 104 1.20 -18.13 -15.89
CA ASP A 104 2.47 -17.63 -15.41
C ASP A 104 2.87 -18.43 -14.16
N SER A 105 4.06 -19.02 -14.20
CA SER A 105 4.61 -19.84 -13.12
C SER A 105 5.09 -19.01 -11.93
N GLU A 106 4.49 -17.83 -11.71
CA GLU A 106 4.77 -16.99 -10.55
C GLU A 106 4.25 -17.69 -9.28
N ASP A 107 5.05 -17.62 -8.22
CA ASP A 107 4.71 -18.23 -6.94
C ASP A 107 3.42 -17.59 -6.41
N ARG A 108 2.39 -18.41 -6.21
CA ARG A 108 1.07 -17.95 -5.73
C ARG A 108 1.11 -17.45 -4.28
N GLY A 109 2.20 -17.68 -3.55
CA GLY A 109 2.46 -17.10 -2.24
C GLY A 109 2.93 -15.64 -2.30
N GLU A 110 3.43 -15.16 -3.44
CA GLU A 110 3.80 -13.76 -3.64
C GLU A 110 2.56 -12.85 -3.59
N ASN A 111 2.68 -11.71 -2.93
CA ASN A 111 1.59 -10.78 -2.59
C ASN A 111 0.45 -11.37 -1.73
N THR A 112 0.67 -12.50 -1.05
CA THR A 112 -0.27 -13.05 -0.07
C THR A 112 0.13 -12.69 1.37
N ILE A 113 -0.61 -13.17 2.38
CA ILE A 113 -0.24 -12.98 3.80
C ILE A 113 1.13 -13.62 4.11
N GLN A 114 1.58 -14.55 3.26
CA GLN A 114 2.90 -15.18 3.34
C GLN A 114 4.02 -14.33 2.71
N ASP A 115 3.68 -13.25 2.00
CA ASP A 115 4.64 -12.28 1.46
C ASP A 115 5.02 -11.27 2.56
N GLY A 116 6.30 -11.29 2.96
CA GLY A 116 6.72 -10.63 4.17
C GLY A 116 8.09 -11.09 4.65
N TYR A 117 8.41 -10.72 5.88
CA TYR A 117 9.58 -11.21 6.60
C TYR A 117 9.13 -12.14 7.72
N THR A 118 9.93 -13.15 8.01
CA THR A 118 9.76 -13.97 9.22
C THR A 118 10.17 -13.19 10.47
N PHE A 119 9.73 -13.64 11.64
CA PHE A 119 10.18 -13.08 12.91
C PHE A 119 11.72 -13.04 13.04
N GLU A 120 12.43 -14.08 12.59
CA GLU A 120 13.90 -14.11 12.60
C GLU A 120 14.51 -13.04 11.68
N GLN A 121 13.94 -12.85 10.49
CA GLN A 121 14.36 -11.79 9.58
C GLN A 121 14.06 -10.40 10.15
N MET A 122 12.94 -10.23 10.86
CA MET A 122 12.66 -8.97 11.58
C MET A 122 13.72 -8.67 12.62
N LEU A 123 14.11 -9.66 13.43
CA LEU A 123 15.16 -9.51 14.42
C LEU A 123 16.48 -9.11 13.76
N LEU A 124 16.83 -9.74 12.65
CA LEU A 124 18.04 -9.42 11.90
C LEU A 124 18.01 -7.99 11.35
N MET A 125 16.88 -7.55 10.80
CA MET A 125 16.69 -6.16 10.35
C MET A 125 16.86 -5.15 11.50
N SER A 126 16.24 -5.41 12.65
CA SER A 126 16.38 -4.59 13.85
C SER A 126 17.84 -4.51 14.31
N GLN A 127 18.52 -5.66 14.41
CA GLN A 127 19.93 -5.72 14.78
C GLN A 127 20.82 -4.97 13.79
N ASN A 128 20.55 -5.06 12.49
CA ASN A 128 21.29 -4.31 11.47
C ASN A 128 21.17 -2.80 11.68
N HIS A 129 19.99 -2.30 12.06
CA HIS A 129 19.82 -0.89 12.39
C HIS A 129 20.54 -0.51 13.70
N LEU A 130 20.42 -1.33 14.75
CA LEU A 130 21.04 -1.05 16.05
C LEU A 130 22.58 -1.09 16.00
N ASN A 131 23.15 -1.96 15.17
CA ASN A 131 24.60 -2.13 15.03
C ASN A 131 25.23 -1.16 14.02
N ALA A 132 24.44 -0.35 13.31
CA ALA A 132 24.95 0.56 12.30
C ALA A 132 25.58 1.80 12.95
N GLU A 133 26.91 1.92 12.80
CA GLU A 133 27.72 2.98 13.42
C GLU A 133 27.53 4.36 12.76
N ASN A 134 27.17 4.39 11.48
CA ASN A 134 26.96 5.63 10.73
C ASN A 134 25.50 6.07 10.84
N HIS A 135 25.23 7.36 10.98
CA HIS A 135 23.87 7.92 10.95
C HIS A 135 22.95 7.36 12.05
N ILE A 136 23.46 7.23 13.29
CA ILE A 136 22.79 6.65 14.47
C ILE A 136 21.34 7.11 14.62
N GLY A 137 21.08 8.43 14.61
CA GLY A 137 19.72 8.96 14.77
C GLY A 137 18.73 8.50 13.69
N TYR A 138 19.20 8.31 12.44
CA TYR A 138 18.36 7.76 11.37
C TYR A 138 18.13 6.27 11.56
N ASN A 139 19.16 5.49 11.93
CA ASN A 139 19.00 4.06 12.13
C ASN A 139 18.07 3.73 13.32
N LEU A 140 18.20 4.46 14.42
CA LEU A 140 17.32 4.31 15.59
C LEU A 140 15.87 4.65 15.23
N ARG A 141 15.66 5.71 14.44
CA ARG A 141 14.34 6.04 13.90
C ARG A 141 13.79 4.91 13.03
N ASP A 142 14.57 4.45 12.07
CA ASP A 142 14.09 3.45 11.10
C ASP A 142 13.82 2.09 11.79
N CYS A 143 14.60 1.73 12.81
CA CYS A 143 14.33 0.58 13.69
C CYS A 143 13.02 0.74 14.48
N MET A 144 12.84 1.90 15.11
CA MET A 144 11.62 2.24 15.86
C MET A 144 10.38 2.17 14.95
N THR A 145 10.46 2.71 13.75
CA THR A 145 9.38 2.64 12.77
C THR A 145 9.10 1.22 12.31
N LEU A 146 10.13 0.41 12.00
CA LEU A 146 9.98 -1.00 11.63
C LEU A 146 9.21 -1.79 12.70
N LEU A 147 9.64 -1.67 13.97
CA LEU A 147 9.05 -2.42 15.07
C LEU A 147 7.66 -1.93 15.45
N LEU A 148 7.42 -0.61 15.46
CA LEU A 148 6.06 -0.08 15.68
C LEU A 148 5.11 -0.52 14.56
N ASN A 149 5.56 -0.51 13.31
CA ASN A 149 4.74 -0.97 12.18
C ASN A 149 4.36 -2.44 12.31
N HIS A 150 5.31 -3.27 12.72
CA HIS A 150 5.08 -4.69 12.96
C HIS A 150 4.11 -4.92 14.13
N MET A 151 4.43 -4.39 15.31
CA MET A 151 3.69 -4.67 16.55
C MET A 151 2.30 -4.03 16.56
N MET A 152 2.16 -2.84 15.98
CA MET A 152 0.89 -2.11 15.91
C MET A 152 0.12 -2.37 14.60
N MET A 153 0.63 -3.26 13.73
CA MET A 153 0.05 -3.59 12.41
C MET A 153 -0.31 -2.36 11.57
N LEU A 154 0.58 -1.35 11.57
CA LEU A 154 0.35 -0.09 10.86
C LEU A 154 0.57 -0.27 9.36
N ARG A 155 -0.04 0.62 8.58
CA ARG A 155 0.29 0.81 7.16
C ARG A 155 1.39 1.86 7.08
N GLY A 156 2.30 1.76 6.10
CA GLY A 156 3.36 2.76 5.92
C GLY A 156 2.84 4.21 5.89
N GLU A 157 1.67 4.44 5.27
CA GLU A 157 1.01 5.75 5.26
C GLU A 157 0.60 6.28 6.65
N VAL A 158 0.44 5.42 7.66
CA VAL A 158 0.09 5.80 9.04
C VAL A 158 1.36 6.05 9.86
N SER A 159 2.42 5.31 9.56
CA SER A 159 3.75 5.38 10.17
C SER A 159 4.46 6.71 9.87
N GLU A 160 4.26 7.24 8.68
CA GLU A 160 4.75 8.56 8.26
C GLU A 160 4.17 9.72 9.10
N PHE A 161 3.10 9.49 9.87
CA PHE A 161 2.42 10.52 10.68
C PHE A 161 2.28 10.16 12.17
N ILE A 162 3.24 9.43 12.75
CA ILE A 162 3.27 9.22 14.20
C ILE A 162 3.46 10.58 14.91
N ASP A 163 2.39 11.07 15.53
CA ASP A 163 2.38 12.26 16.36
C ASP A 163 2.41 11.84 17.83
N LEU A 164 3.49 12.18 18.53
CA LEU A 164 3.66 11.88 19.96
C LEU A 164 2.51 12.45 20.82
N LYS A 165 1.87 13.55 20.39
CA LYS A 165 0.70 14.12 21.10
C LYS A 165 -0.52 13.23 21.08
N ARG A 166 -0.56 12.25 20.16
CA ARG A 166 -1.63 11.27 20.00
C ARG A 166 -1.29 9.91 20.60
N CYS A 167 -0.11 9.80 21.18
CA CYS A 167 0.36 8.62 21.87
C CYS A 167 0.12 8.77 23.37
N PHE A 168 -0.33 7.71 24.01
CA PHE A 168 -0.53 7.65 25.46
C PHE A 168 -0.29 6.24 25.96
N SER A 169 -0.04 6.09 27.26
CA SER A 169 0.09 4.78 27.89
C SER A 169 -1.20 4.40 28.60
N LEU A 170 -1.54 3.11 28.54
CA LEU A 170 -2.56 2.48 29.37
C LEU A 170 -1.90 1.40 30.22
N GLU A 171 -2.39 1.17 31.43
CA GLU A 171 -1.95 0.07 32.28
C GLU A 171 -3.02 -1.01 32.31
N PHE A 172 -2.66 -2.22 31.87
CA PHE A 172 -3.49 -3.41 32.00
C PHE A 172 -3.19 -4.06 33.36
N LYS A 173 -4.14 -3.95 34.28
CA LYS A 173 -3.97 -4.34 35.69
C LYS A 173 -3.93 -5.85 35.92
N ASP A 174 -4.56 -6.61 35.02
CA ASP A 174 -4.76 -8.06 35.18
C ASP A 174 -3.99 -8.91 34.14
N GLU A 175 -3.10 -8.28 33.37
CA GLU A 175 -2.31 -8.95 32.31
C GLU A 175 -0.90 -9.29 32.82
N GLY A 176 -0.78 -10.44 33.48
CA GLY A 176 0.49 -11.04 33.89
C GLY A 176 0.99 -10.66 35.30
N PRO A 177 2.13 -11.23 35.73
CA PRO A 177 2.65 -11.08 37.09
C PRO A 177 3.34 -9.73 37.36
N THR A 178 3.55 -8.91 36.33
CA THR A 178 4.25 -7.62 36.38
C THR A 178 3.38 -6.54 35.76
N ARG A 179 3.63 -5.26 36.10
CA ARG A 179 2.92 -4.12 35.48
C ARG A 179 3.00 -4.18 33.96
N CYS A 180 1.83 -4.23 33.31
CA CYS A 180 1.69 -4.30 31.86
C CYS A 180 1.28 -2.92 31.32
N SER A 181 2.27 -2.14 30.90
CA SER A 181 2.04 -0.88 30.19
C SER A 181 1.88 -1.14 28.70
N VAL A 182 0.81 -0.62 28.13
CA VAL A 182 0.48 -0.65 26.70
C VAL A 182 0.73 0.74 26.15
N PHE A 183 1.52 0.80 25.07
CA PHE A 183 1.69 2.03 24.30
C PHE A 183 0.57 2.09 23.28
N VAL A 184 -0.21 3.17 23.29
CA VAL A 184 -1.38 3.34 22.45
C VAL A 184 -1.23 4.57 21.60
N MET A 185 -1.47 4.42 20.29
CA MET A 185 -1.53 5.52 19.33
C MET A 185 -2.94 5.65 18.78
N LYS A 186 -3.45 6.88 18.77
CA LYS A 186 -4.69 7.23 18.07
C LYS A 186 -4.42 7.51 16.59
N ILE A 187 -4.98 6.69 15.71
CA ILE A 187 -4.85 6.83 14.25
C ILE A 187 -5.93 7.80 13.74
N VAL A 188 -5.50 8.88 13.10
CA VAL A 188 -6.40 9.88 12.50
C VAL A 188 -6.07 9.97 11.01
N ASN A 189 -6.44 8.93 10.27
CA ASN A 189 -6.52 8.93 8.81
C ASN A 189 -7.44 7.78 8.40
N GLY A 190 -8.74 8.00 8.59
CA GLY A 190 -9.80 7.22 7.96
C GLY A 190 -10.20 7.89 6.66
N ASN A 191 -10.43 7.10 5.62
CA ASN A 191 -10.98 7.57 4.35
C ASN A 191 -12.18 8.51 4.63
N LYS A 192 -12.21 9.73 4.06
CA LYS A 192 -13.16 10.82 4.40
C LYS A 192 -14.64 10.48 4.22
N ASN A 193 -14.94 9.29 3.70
CA ASN A 193 -16.27 8.83 3.30
C ASN A 193 -16.98 7.95 4.35
N GLN A 194 -16.43 7.79 5.56
CA GLN A 194 -17.09 7.06 6.64
C GLN A 194 -16.98 7.83 7.95
N ASP A 195 -18.00 7.69 8.82
CA ASP A 195 -18.09 8.34 10.12
C ASP A 195 -16.75 8.33 10.87
N PRO A 196 -16.39 9.43 11.57
CA PRO A 196 -15.13 9.57 12.28
C PRO A 196 -15.05 8.59 13.46
N LYS A 197 -14.70 7.33 13.18
CA LYS A 197 -14.39 6.33 14.19
C LYS A 197 -12.97 6.58 14.69
N ASN A 198 -12.82 6.76 15.99
CA ASN A 198 -11.51 6.79 16.63
C ASN A 198 -10.90 5.39 16.50
N LEU A 199 -9.90 5.25 15.64
CA LEU A 199 -9.11 4.02 15.54
C LEU A 199 -7.92 4.13 16.49
N TYR A 200 -7.73 3.11 17.31
CA TYR A 200 -6.57 2.99 18.17
C TYR A 200 -5.76 1.79 17.72
N SER A 201 -4.45 1.92 17.76
CA SER A 201 -3.56 0.77 17.73
C SER A 201 -2.66 0.83 18.95
N GLY A 202 -2.28 -0.34 19.46
CA GLY A 202 -1.46 -0.44 20.65
C GLY A 202 -0.49 -1.58 20.56
N ALA A 203 0.62 -1.45 21.28
CA ALA A 203 1.63 -2.48 21.42
C ALA A 203 2.04 -2.61 22.90
N ILE A 204 2.52 -3.80 23.24
CA ILE A 204 2.99 -4.16 24.57
C ILE A 204 4.48 -4.51 24.50
N ARG A 205 5.18 -4.34 25.61
CA ARG A 205 6.61 -4.67 25.68
C ARG A 205 6.85 -6.13 25.28
N HIS A 206 7.73 -6.31 24.31
CA HIS A 206 8.16 -7.61 23.87
C HIS A 206 9.23 -8.20 24.81
N LYS A 207 9.24 -9.53 25.00
CA LYS A 207 10.24 -10.23 25.84
C LYS A 207 11.63 -10.18 25.21
N GLU A 208 11.70 -10.37 23.90
CA GLU A 208 12.93 -10.25 23.11
C GLU A 208 13.26 -8.77 22.89
N VAL A 209 14.45 -8.35 23.32
CA VAL A 209 14.87 -6.94 23.32
C VAL A 209 14.95 -6.38 21.91
N ASN A 210 15.46 -7.18 20.96
CA ASN A 210 15.61 -6.75 19.56
C ASN A 210 14.28 -6.65 18.80
N ALA A 211 13.19 -7.17 19.38
CA ALA A 211 11.83 -7.01 18.85
C ALA A 211 11.00 -6.01 19.66
N CYS A 212 11.57 -5.40 20.71
CA CYS A 212 10.84 -4.52 21.61
C CYS A 212 10.68 -3.13 21.00
N ASP A 213 9.47 -2.82 20.56
CA ASP A 213 9.02 -1.52 20.07
C ASP A 213 9.22 -0.40 21.12
N PHE A 214 8.94 -0.68 22.39
CA PHE A 214 9.22 0.26 23.50
C PHE A 214 10.71 0.59 23.59
N GLY A 215 11.58 -0.42 23.49
CA GLY A 215 13.02 -0.22 23.58
C GLY A 215 13.54 0.62 22.42
N ALA A 216 13.10 0.33 21.20
CA ALA A 216 13.48 1.11 20.03
C ALA A 216 12.94 2.54 20.08
N LEU A 217 11.70 2.74 20.57
CA LEU A 217 11.15 4.06 20.81
C LEU A 217 11.97 4.85 21.83
N ASP A 218 12.32 4.24 22.96
CA ASP A 218 13.08 4.90 24.02
C ASP A 218 14.48 5.31 23.52
N PHE A 219 15.19 4.42 22.82
CA PHE A 219 16.50 4.75 22.23
C PHE A 219 16.40 5.89 21.22
N TYR A 220 15.39 5.89 20.37
CA TYR A 220 15.19 6.98 19.40
C TYR A 220 14.89 8.31 20.10
N LEU A 221 13.98 8.33 21.09
CA LEU A 221 13.65 9.54 21.83
C LEU A 221 14.84 10.06 22.66
N PHE A 222 15.63 9.15 23.23
CA PHE A 222 16.86 9.50 23.92
C PHE A 222 17.86 10.18 22.98
N GLN A 223 18.22 9.54 21.86
CA GLN A 223 19.11 10.16 20.87
C GLN A 223 18.57 11.51 20.39
N ARG A 224 17.26 11.60 20.11
CA ARG A 224 16.64 12.80 19.55
C ARG A 224 16.61 13.98 20.52
N PHE A 225 16.23 13.74 21.77
CA PHE A 225 16.00 14.83 22.74
C PHE A 225 17.21 15.06 23.65
N HIS A 226 17.95 14.01 24.00
CA HIS A 226 19.11 14.11 24.87
C HIS A 226 20.37 14.48 24.09
N ASP A 227 20.69 13.70 23.05
CA ASP A 227 21.95 13.85 22.33
C ASP A 227 21.87 14.94 21.24
N ASP A 228 20.83 14.92 20.41
CA ASP A 228 20.65 15.91 19.33
C ASP A 228 20.04 17.24 19.82
N GLY A 229 19.49 17.26 21.05
CA GLY A 229 18.90 18.45 21.67
C GLY A 229 17.66 19.00 20.95
N GLN A 230 16.94 18.18 20.18
CA GLN A 230 15.75 18.62 19.46
C GLN A 230 14.57 18.90 20.40
N ASP A 231 13.69 19.84 20.04
CA ASP A 231 12.48 20.14 20.83
C ASP A 231 11.42 19.03 20.64
N CYS A 232 10.79 18.64 21.74
CA CYS A 232 9.66 17.71 21.83
C CYS A 232 8.43 18.15 21.01
N LYS A 233 8.36 19.44 20.63
CA LYS A 233 7.29 19.97 19.78
C LYS A 233 7.40 19.62 18.30
N SER A 234 8.57 19.16 17.85
CA SER A 234 8.77 18.78 16.45
C SER A 234 8.15 17.41 16.17
N SER A 235 7.32 17.30 15.12
CA SER A 235 6.78 16.01 14.67
C SER A 235 7.92 15.04 14.37
N ILE A 236 7.71 13.73 14.55
CA ILE A 236 8.66 12.73 14.04
C ILE A 236 8.78 12.96 12.53
N ALA A 237 9.97 13.29 12.06
CA ALA A 237 10.17 13.67 10.67
C ALA A 237 9.80 12.47 9.77
N PRO A 238 8.95 12.66 8.73
CA PRO A 238 8.54 11.58 7.85
C PRO A 238 9.79 10.96 7.23
N SER A 239 9.85 9.64 7.28
CA SER A 239 10.98 8.86 6.83
C SER A 239 11.01 8.79 5.32
N THR A 240 12.22 8.73 4.75
CA THR A 240 12.50 8.00 3.50
C THR A 240 12.39 6.48 3.78
N GLU A 241 11.26 6.08 4.37
CA GLU A 241 11.00 4.82 5.09
C GLU A 241 11.23 3.60 4.20
N ILE A 242 10.80 3.76 2.95
CA ILE A 242 10.93 2.76 1.90
C ILE A 242 12.41 2.39 1.72
N TYR A 243 13.32 3.33 1.46
CA TYR A 243 14.70 2.95 1.16
C TYR A 243 15.46 2.31 2.32
N ALA A 244 15.16 2.72 3.57
CA ALA A 244 15.79 2.13 4.75
C ALA A 244 15.30 0.69 4.99
N VAL A 245 13.99 0.48 4.92
CA VAL A 245 13.37 -0.84 5.05
C VAL A 245 13.82 -1.76 3.92
N TYR A 246 13.95 -1.25 2.69
CA TYR A 246 14.44 -2.04 1.55
C TYR A 246 15.87 -2.52 1.78
N ARG A 247 16.78 -1.63 2.23
CA ARG A 247 18.16 -2.03 2.54
C ARG A 247 18.23 -3.06 3.66
N ALA A 248 17.46 -2.85 4.74
CA ALA A 248 17.42 -3.79 5.85
C ALA A 248 16.86 -5.16 5.41
N SER A 249 15.80 -5.15 4.60
CA SER A 249 15.17 -6.34 4.03
C SER A 249 16.13 -7.11 3.13
N GLU A 250 16.88 -6.42 2.27
CA GLU A 250 17.90 -7.03 1.41
C GLU A 250 19.02 -7.68 2.24
N LEU A 251 19.54 -6.96 3.25
CA LEU A 251 20.56 -7.49 4.17
C LEU A 251 20.06 -8.69 4.97
N ALA A 252 18.76 -8.74 5.29
CA ALA A 252 18.12 -9.85 5.97
C ALA A 252 17.66 -10.98 5.03
N GLY A 253 17.89 -10.85 3.72
CA GLY A 253 17.49 -11.84 2.71
C GLY A 253 15.98 -11.98 2.55
N VAL A 254 15.20 -10.94 2.85
CA VAL A 254 13.74 -10.90 2.68
C VAL A 254 13.43 -10.81 1.19
N LYS A 255 12.64 -11.76 0.68
CA LYS A 255 12.17 -11.77 -0.71
C LYS A 255 10.73 -11.31 -0.74
N SER A 256 10.50 -10.03 -1.03
CA SER A 256 9.15 -9.48 -1.16
C SER A 256 9.05 -8.55 -2.37
N LYS A 257 7.93 -8.63 -3.11
CA LYS A 257 7.64 -7.76 -4.25
C LYS A 257 7.03 -6.41 -3.80
N GLU A 258 6.27 -6.39 -2.70
CA GLU A 258 5.60 -5.19 -2.16
C GLU A 258 5.98 -4.88 -0.69
N LEU A 259 7.16 -4.28 -0.52
CA LEU A 259 7.74 -3.92 0.78
C LEU A 259 6.95 -2.86 1.57
N SER A 260 6.01 -2.15 0.95
CA SER A 260 5.09 -1.23 1.64
C SER A 260 4.02 -1.94 2.49
N HIS A 261 3.81 -3.25 2.25
CA HIS A 261 2.76 -4.04 2.89
C HIS A 261 3.29 -5.20 3.74
N THR A 262 4.59 -5.50 3.66
CA THR A 262 5.24 -6.61 4.37
C THR A 262 5.04 -6.57 5.88
N GLY A 263 5.12 -5.39 6.50
CA GLY A 263 4.96 -5.26 7.96
C GLY A 263 3.59 -5.69 8.48
N ARG A 264 2.52 -5.41 7.71
CA ARG A 264 1.14 -5.74 8.13
C ARG A 264 0.82 -7.22 7.93
N GLY A 265 1.26 -7.80 6.82
CA GLY A 265 1.11 -9.24 6.56
C GLY A 265 1.89 -10.07 7.58
N SER A 266 3.15 -9.70 7.83
CA SER A 266 4.03 -10.40 8.76
C SER A 266 3.52 -10.32 10.20
N GLY A 267 3.14 -9.13 10.69
CA GLY A 267 2.60 -8.98 12.05
C GLY A 267 1.29 -9.73 12.26
N ALA A 268 0.38 -9.72 11.29
CA ALA A 268 -0.85 -10.51 11.37
C ALA A 268 -0.58 -12.03 11.37
N SER A 269 0.35 -12.48 10.54
CA SER A 269 0.78 -13.89 10.49
C SER A 269 1.38 -14.35 11.82
N ASP A 270 2.27 -13.55 12.41
CA ASP A 270 2.90 -13.87 13.71
C ASP A 270 1.85 -13.96 14.83
N VAL A 271 0.87 -13.05 14.84
CA VAL A 271 -0.25 -13.07 15.79
C VAL A 271 -1.13 -14.32 15.60
N GLU A 272 -1.42 -14.73 14.36
CA GLU A 272 -2.15 -15.96 14.05
C GLU A 272 -1.35 -17.21 14.46
N MET A 273 -0.06 -17.27 14.15
CA MET A 273 0.85 -18.36 14.57
C MET A 273 0.98 -18.46 16.09
N ALA A 274 0.90 -17.33 16.80
CA ALA A 274 0.83 -17.27 18.26
C ALA A 274 -0.53 -17.72 18.82
N GLY A 275 -1.49 -18.09 17.97
CA GLY A 275 -2.80 -18.64 18.35
C GLY A 275 -3.84 -17.60 18.74
N ALA A 276 -3.64 -16.33 18.38
CA ALA A 276 -4.65 -15.30 18.56
C ALA A 276 -5.66 -15.34 17.40
N SER A 277 -6.94 -15.46 17.72
CA SER A 277 -8.02 -15.35 16.72
C SER A 277 -8.68 -13.97 16.77
N VAL A 278 -9.15 -13.49 15.62
CA VAL A 278 -9.89 -12.22 15.50
C VAL A 278 -11.09 -12.19 16.45
N ASP A 279 -11.75 -13.33 16.67
CA ASP A 279 -12.88 -13.47 17.60
C ASP A 279 -12.49 -13.36 19.08
N ARG A 280 -11.20 -13.54 19.41
CA ARG A 280 -10.65 -13.33 20.75
C ARG A 280 -10.35 -11.86 20.99
N ILE A 281 -9.84 -11.14 19.98
CA ILE A 281 -9.53 -9.71 20.03
C ILE A 281 -10.82 -8.87 20.15
N LYS A 282 -11.86 -9.19 19.35
CA LYS A 282 -13.15 -8.48 19.37
C LYS A 282 -13.94 -8.63 20.68
N ARG A 283 -13.61 -9.61 21.53
CA ARG A 283 -14.33 -9.86 22.80
C ARG A 283 -13.88 -8.95 23.95
N ILE A 284 -12.79 -8.21 23.79
CA ILE A 284 -12.26 -7.30 24.81
C ILE A 284 -12.95 -5.92 24.76
N GLU A 285 -13.73 -5.62 23.71
CA GLU A 285 -14.49 -4.37 23.57
C GLU A 285 -15.94 -4.43 24.14
N ARG A 286 -16.20 -5.20 25.19
CA ARG A 286 -17.50 -5.20 25.90
C ARG A 286 -17.36 -4.85 27.37
#